data_AF-A0A497PRB8-F1
#
_entry.id   AF-A0A497PRB8-F1
#
_cell.length_a   1.000
_cell.length_b   1.000
_cell.length_c   1.000
_cell.angle_alpha   90.00
_cell.angle_beta   90.00
_cell.angle_gamma   90.00
#
_symmetry.space_group_name_H-M   'P 1'
#
loop_
_entity.id
_entity.type
_entity.pdbx_description
1 polymer ?
#
loop_
_entity_poly.entity_id
_entity_poly.type
_entity_poly.pdbx_seq_one_letter_code
_entity_poly.pdbx_strand_id
1 'polypeptide(L)'
;DTDTGDKGVVDSLLTELGVDDEMRHELISSGRMSTDVMRIESADQVRRRTEIEKSMERLRDSISLLERNIMTVDGTIDRIERDLVPVVLSFLVTLKGQLVNMRGDIINKSKKKAKTNLQATYMENDVRPIVEAEFVRVEESLTTGMSTPILEKMRDVTESLKESLKLTFEELSTLKGSIDDYTQRATTEIEFLTKEIGMKPRVEVPKDIEEKIRAMERHIEEMQNRLEMTEKKLANREAELEDTKRQLIEVRLRNDDLEEDLAKLSTAPKADKEALIELRNKVKSVEASRDVLAEKLREAEERAERNEVRIREILDESTKKDIQIGDLQTKLRQVKDEIDKAQERMAEMEELRARLRSYESGDKMRELERIKAEHERAMGNLERMTEDYKKMREKLEHTKQTIDGYMSLMENTEKTKAFLMVEENEEMSIREIARALGVSQPIVMKWAEEFQSLGIAWVIDGTTLVHRDAVDKRKE
;
A
#
# COMPACT_ATOMS: atom_id res chain seq x y z
N ASP A 1 -14.42 25.76 -33.02
CA ASP A 1 -14.76 24.95 -31.85
C ASP A 1 -15.73 23.85 -32.22
N THR A 2 -15.17 22.66 -32.14
CA THR A 2 -15.75 21.35 -32.36
C THR A 2 -16.64 20.96 -31.18
N ASP A 3 -17.91 20.67 -31.43
CA ASP A 3 -18.75 19.89 -30.53
C ASP A 3 -19.35 18.72 -31.32
N THR A 4 -18.50 17.72 -31.56
CA THR A 4 -18.87 16.38 -31.99
C THR A 4 -18.88 15.51 -30.74
N GLY A 5 -19.96 15.53 -29.99
CA GLY A 5 -20.20 14.67 -28.84
C GLY A 5 -21.48 13.87 -29.02
N ASP A 6 -21.34 12.55 -29.17
CA ASP A 6 -22.38 11.52 -29.07
C ASP A 6 -23.57 11.60 -30.03
N LYS A 7 -23.31 11.39 -31.33
CA LYS A 7 -24.23 10.55 -32.13
C LYS A 7 -23.93 9.10 -31.78
N GLY A 8 -24.79 8.53 -30.94
CA GLY A 8 -24.58 7.22 -30.32
C GLY A 8 -24.35 6.11 -31.33
N VAL A 9 -23.59 5.10 -30.91
CA VAL A 9 -23.29 3.84 -31.63
C VAL A 9 -24.53 3.18 -32.27
N VAL A 10 -25.72 3.49 -31.75
CA VAL A 10 -27.02 3.05 -32.27
C VAL A 10 -27.37 3.72 -33.60
N ASP A 11 -27.09 5.02 -33.76
CA ASP A 11 -27.30 5.72 -35.04
C ASP A 11 -26.38 5.15 -36.11
N SER A 12 -25.12 4.79 -35.80
CA SER A 12 -24.24 4.18 -36.80
C SER A 12 -24.67 2.77 -37.20
N LEU A 13 -25.13 1.95 -36.26
CA LEU A 13 -25.61 0.58 -36.53
C LEU A 13 -26.94 0.55 -37.31
N LEU A 14 -27.87 1.48 -37.03
CA LEU A 14 -29.14 1.56 -37.75
C LEU A 14 -28.98 2.15 -39.15
N THR A 15 -28.03 3.08 -39.32
CA THR A 15 -27.66 3.59 -40.64
C THR A 15 -26.92 2.53 -41.48
N GLU A 16 -26.08 1.69 -40.86
CA GLU A 16 -25.46 0.52 -41.52
C GLU A 16 -26.46 -0.56 -41.93
N LEU A 17 -27.59 -0.67 -41.23
CA LEU A 17 -28.71 -1.58 -41.55
C LEU A 17 -29.69 -1.01 -42.60
N GLY A 18 -29.43 0.19 -43.13
CA GLY A 18 -30.21 0.78 -44.23
C GLY A 18 -31.59 1.31 -43.84
N VAL A 19 -31.79 1.69 -42.57
CA VAL A 19 -33.05 2.25 -42.09
C VAL A 19 -33.00 3.78 -42.19
N ASP A 20 -33.61 4.34 -43.22
CA ASP A 20 -33.72 5.79 -43.41
C ASP A 20 -34.68 6.43 -42.38
N ASP A 21 -34.48 7.71 -42.06
CA ASP A 21 -35.26 8.48 -41.08
C ASP A 21 -36.78 8.51 -41.38
N GLU A 22 -37.16 8.31 -42.64
CA GLU A 22 -38.55 8.22 -43.09
C GLU A 22 -39.19 6.88 -42.71
N MET A 23 -38.43 5.78 -42.84
CA MET A 23 -38.83 4.44 -42.43
C MET A 23 -38.91 4.32 -40.89
N ARG A 24 -38.07 5.07 -40.18
CA ARG A 24 -38.13 5.26 -38.72
C ARG A 24 -39.43 5.94 -38.29
N HIS A 25 -39.90 6.94 -39.04
CA HIS A 25 -41.16 7.62 -38.77
C HIS A 25 -42.38 6.73 -39.08
N GLU A 26 -42.31 5.89 -40.12
CA GLU A 26 -43.34 4.88 -40.43
C GLU A 26 -43.39 3.73 -39.40
N LEU A 27 -42.25 3.29 -38.87
CA LEU A 27 -42.20 2.22 -37.87
C LEU A 27 -42.72 2.66 -36.48
N ILE A 28 -42.50 3.94 -36.13
CA ILE A 28 -43.03 4.56 -34.92
C ILE A 28 -44.53 4.87 -35.08
N SER A 29 -44.96 5.36 -36.24
CA SER A 29 -46.38 5.68 -36.50
C SER A 29 -47.26 4.44 -36.72
N SER A 30 -46.70 3.33 -37.23
CA SER A 30 -47.42 2.05 -37.39
C SER A 30 -47.53 1.22 -36.10
N GLY A 31 -46.95 1.69 -34.99
CA GLY A 31 -46.99 0.97 -33.70
C GLY A 31 -46.21 -0.35 -33.68
N ARG A 32 -45.45 -0.67 -34.74
CA ARG A 32 -44.64 -1.90 -34.84
C ARG A 32 -43.32 -1.79 -34.08
N MET A 33 -42.79 -0.59 -33.88
CA MET A 33 -41.83 -0.31 -32.81
C MET A 33 -42.59 0.15 -31.57
N SER A 34 -42.89 -0.77 -30.66
CA SER A 34 -43.24 -0.37 -29.29
C SER A 34 -42.02 0.33 -28.68
N THR A 35 -42.25 1.49 -28.08
CA THR A 35 -41.27 2.23 -27.26
C THR A 35 -40.64 1.38 -26.16
N ASP A 36 -41.17 0.19 -25.87
CA ASP A 36 -40.60 -0.79 -24.94
C ASP A 36 -39.31 -1.48 -25.44
N VAL A 37 -39.00 -1.46 -26.75
CA VAL A 37 -37.72 -2.00 -27.27
C VAL A 37 -36.52 -1.11 -26.93
N MET A 38 -36.76 0.13 -26.48
CA MET A 38 -35.73 1.05 -25.99
C MET A 38 -35.53 1.05 -24.46
N ARG A 39 -35.93 -0.02 -23.76
CA ARG A 39 -35.48 -0.25 -22.38
C ARG A 39 -34.20 -1.08 -22.36
N ILE A 40 -33.17 -0.51 -22.95
CA ILE A 40 -31.80 -0.97 -22.77
C ILE A 40 -31.33 -0.22 -21.51
N GLU A 41 -31.01 -0.96 -20.43
CA GLU A 41 -30.28 -0.39 -19.29
C GLU A 41 -29.13 0.46 -19.85
N SER A 42 -28.96 1.70 -19.37
CA SER A 42 -27.95 2.56 -19.99
C SER A 42 -26.59 1.86 -19.90
N ALA A 43 -25.77 1.96 -20.95
CA ALA A 43 -24.46 1.30 -20.97
C ALA A 43 -23.62 1.65 -19.73
N ASP A 44 -23.81 2.86 -19.19
CA ASP A 44 -23.21 3.31 -17.94
C ASP A 44 -23.76 2.62 -16.68
N GLN A 45 -25.06 2.30 -16.62
CA GLN A 45 -25.64 1.53 -15.52
C GLN A 45 -25.11 0.09 -15.50
N VAL A 46 -25.05 -0.57 -16.67
CA VAL A 46 -24.46 -1.91 -16.82
C VAL A 46 -22.97 -1.89 -16.49
N ARG A 47 -22.25 -0.86 -16.94
CA ARG A 47 -20.82 -0.67 -16.63
C ARG A 47 -20.57 -0.47 -15.14
N ARG A 48 -21.36 0.37 -14.46
CA ARG A 48 -21.22 0.56 -13.00
C ARG A 48 -21.53 -0.72 -12.22
N ARG A 49 -22.57 -1.46 -12.62
CA ARG A 49 -22.91 -2.75 -11.99
C ARG A 49 -21.78 -3.76 -12.16
N THR A 50 -21.26 -3.91 -13.37
CA THR A 50 -20.13 -4.83 -13.65
C THR A 50 -18.83 -4.39 -12.97
N GLU A 51 -18.58 -3.09 -12.81
CA GLU A 51 -17.45 -2.58 -12.02
C GLU A 51 -17.59 -2.90 -10.53
N ILE A 52 -18.79 -2.76 -9.96
CA ILE A 52 -19.09 -3.12 -8.56
C ILE A 52 -18.91 -4.63 -8.36
N GLU A 53 -19.48 -5.47 -9.22
CA GLU A 53 -19.33 -6.92 -9.15
C GLU A 53 -17.85 -7.35 -9.25
N LYS A 54 -17.08 -6.80 -10.21
CA LYS A 54 -15.63 -7.04 -10.33
C LYS A 54 -14.83 -6.53 -9.13
N SER A 55 -15.29 -5.49 -8.45
CA SER A 55 -14.63 -4.98 -7.24
C SER A 55 -14.88 -5.91 -6.04
N MET A 56 -16.09 -6.45 -5.92
CA MET A 56 -16.45 -7.44 -4.89
C MET A 56 -15.75 -8.78 -5.11
N GLU A 57 -15.63 -9.24 -6.36
CA GLU A 57 -14.91 -10.47 -6.70
C GLU A 57 -13.42 -10.36 -6.33
N ARG A 58 -12.77 -9.24 -6.69
CA ARG A 58 -11.38 -8.96 -6.28
C ARG A 58 -11.21 -8.93 -4.76
N LEU A 59 -12.21 -8.43 -4.04
CA LEU A 59 -12.20 -8.36 -2.58
C LEU A 59 -12.34 -9.76 -1.97
N ARG A 60 -13.23 -10.61 -2.50
CA ARG A 60 -13.35 -12.03 -2.12
C ARG A 60 -12.07 -12.82 -2.39
N ASP A 61 -11.42 -12.60 -3.53
CA ASP A 61 -10.15 -13.24 -3.86
C ASP A 61 -9.05 -12.83 -2.88
N SER A 62 -8.99 -11.55 -2.52
CA SER A 62 -8.04 -11.01 -1.56
C SER A 62 -8.25 -11.60 -0.16
N ILE A 63 -9.49 -11.74 0.28
CA ILE A 63 -9.84 -12.39 1.57
C ILE A 63 -9.48 -13.88 1.53
N SER A 64 -9.73 -14.56 0.43
CA SER A 64 -9.39 -15.98 0.28
C SER A 64 -7.88 -16.22 0.29
N LEU A 65 -7.10 -15.30 -0.30
CA LEU A 65 -5.64 -15.30 -0.21
C LEU A 65 -5.14 -15.05 1.22
N LEU A 66 -5.78 -14.12 1.95
CA LEU A 66 -5.50 -13.89 3.38
C LEU A 66 -5.78 -15.13 4.22
N GLU A 67 -6.91 -15.79 3.99
CA GLU A 67 -7.31 -17.04 4.68
C GLU A 67 -6.25 -18.14 4.46
N ARG A 68 -5.81 -18.32 3.20
CA ARG A 68 -4.73 -19.27 2.88
C ARG A 68 -3.41 -18.88 3.55
N ASN A 69 -3.07 -17.60 3.57
CA ASN A 69 -1.86 -17.12 4.22
C ASN A 69 -1.89 -17.38 5.73
N ILE A 70 -3.02 -17.11 6.40
CA ILE A 70 -3.21 -17.42 7.83
C ILE A 70 -3.03 -18.91 8.09
N MET A 71 -3.63 -19.78 7.29
CA MET A 71 -3.43 -21.24 7.41
C MET A 71 -1.97 -21.66 7.20
N THR A 72 -1.24 -21.02 6.28
CA THR A 72 0.19 -21.31 6.12
C THR A 72 1.02 -20.85 7.31
N VAL A 73 0.66 -19.73 7.94
CA VAL A 73 1.36 -19.22 9.15
C VAL A 73 1.10 -20.16 10.33
N ASP A 74 -0.13 -20.63 10.51
CA ASP A 74 -0.48 -21.64 11.52
C ASP A 74 0.38 -22.92 11.37
N GLY A 75 0.46 -23.45 10.15
CA GLY A 75 1.34 -24.57 9.82
C GLY A 75 2.85 -24.29 9.93
N THR A 76 3.28 -23.02 9.97
CA THR A 76 4.67 -22.66 10.31
C THR A 76 4.90 -22.55 11.81
N ILE A 77 3.90 -22.15 12.60
CA ILE A 77 4.01 -22.11 14.07
C ILE A 77 4.05 -23.53 14.62
N ASP A 78 3.26 -24.46 14.06
CA ASP A 78 3.41 -25.88 14.35
C ASP A 78 4.80 -26.42 14.02
N ARG A 79 5.41 -25.91 12.94
CA ARG A 79 6.81 -26.25 12.59
C ARG A 79 7.82 -25.62 13.55
N ILE A 80 7.57 -24.43 14.08
CA ILE A 80 8.40 -23.87 15.15
C ILE A 80 8.37 -24.79 16.37
N GLU A 81 7.19 -25.23 16.80
CA GLU A 81 7.09 -26.18 17.92
C GLU A 81 7.82 -27.49 17.63
N ARG A 82 7.65 -28.02 16.42
CA ARG A 82 8.22 -29.32 16.02
C ARG A 82 9.72 -29.30 15.72
N ASP A 83 10.24 -28.21 15.18
CA ASP A 83 11.62 -28.12 14.67
C ASP A 83 12.54 -27.42 15.68
N LEU A 84 12.07 -26.39 16.39
CA LEU A 84 12.90 -25.63 17.34
C LEU A 84 13.04 -26.35 18.69
N VAL A 85 11.99 -27.01 19.20
CA VAL A 85 12.06 -27.74 20.48
C VAL A 85 13.12 -28.86 20.45
N PRO A 86 13.19 -29.72 19.41
CA PRO A 86 14.25 -30.73 19.32
C PRO A 86 15.64 -30.14 19.14
N VAL A 87 15.79 -29.01 18.43
CA VAL A 87 17.09 -28.34 18.26
C VAL A 87 17.59 -27.79 19.59
N VAL A 88 16.72 -27.12 20.36
CA VAL A 88 17.05 -26.61 21.70
C VAL A 88 17.39 -27.76 22.65
N LEU A 89 16.59 -28.83 22.67
CA LEU A 89 16.88 -30.04 23.43
C LEU A 89 18.22 -30.68 23.03
N SER A 90 18.49 -30.80 21.73
CA SER A 90 19.74 -31.34 21.20
C SER A 90 20.95 -30.50 21.63
N PHE A 91 20.83 -29.17 21.58
CA PHE A 91 21.87 -28.25 22.03
C PHE A 91 22.15 -28.39 23.53
N LEU A 92 21.10 -28.47 24.36
CA LEU A 92 21.21 -28.66 25.80
C LEU A 92 21.80 -30.03 26.17
N VAL A 93 21.39 -31.09 25.47
CA VAL A 93 21.97 -32.44 25.63
C VAL A 93 23.44 -32.45 25.21
N THR A 94 23.79 -31.72 24.14
CA THR A 94 25.19 -31.59 23.68
C THR A 94 26.04 -30.85 24.71
N LEU A 95 25.55 -29.73 25.25
CA LEU A 95 26.19 -28.99 26.33
C LEU A 95 26.39 -29.88 27.57
N LYS A 96 25.35 -30.62 27.97
CA LYS A 96 25.44 -31.60 29.05
C LYS A 96 26.51 -32.66 28.77
N GLY A 97 26.56 -33.19 27.55
CA GLY A 97 27.58 -34.15 27.11
C GLY A 97 29.01 -33.58 27.16
N GLN A 98 29.18 -32.32 26.74
CA GLN A 98 30.45 -31.61 26.84
C GLN A 98 30.87 -31.39 28.30
N LEU A 99 29.94 -31.07 29.19
CA LEU A 99 30.19 -30.93 30.62
C LEU A 99 30.66 -32.25 31.24
N VAL A 100 29.97 -33.35 30.92
CA VAL A 100 30.34 -34.70 31.38
C VAL A 100 31.72 -35.11 30.86
N ASN A 101 32.02 -34.81 29.60
CA ASN A 101 33.34 -35.06 29.01
C ASN A 101 34.43 -34.23 29.70
N MET A 102 34.18 -32.96 30.00
CA MET A 102 35.12 -32.08 30.69
C MET A 102 35.38 -32.55 32.13
N ARG A 103 34.34 -32.99 32.83
CA ARG A 103 34.44 -33.65 34.15
C ARG A 103 35.36 -34.87 34.07
N GLY A 104 35.09 -35.76 33.10
CA GLY A 104 35.89 -36.97 32.87
C GLY A 104 37.34 -36.65 32.52
N ASP A 105 37.57 -35.63 31.70
CA ASP A 105 38.90 -35.18 31.31
C ASP A 105 39.69 -34.63 32.49
N ILE A 106 39.09 -33.77 33.32
CA ILE A 106 39.76 -33.22 34.51
C ILE A 106 40.14 -34.34 35.47
N ILE A 107 39.22 -35.25 35.79
CA ILE A 107 39.48 -36.35 36.73
C ILE A 107 40.53 -37.33 36.16
N ASN A 108 40.34 -37.78 34.91
CA ASN A 108 41.20 -38.82 34.33
C ASN A 108 42.57 -38.29 33.89
N LYS A 109 42.66 -37.08 33.32
CA LYS A 109 43.96 -36.48 32.96
C LYS A 109 44.74 -36.08 34.20
N SER A 110 44.09 -35.59 35.26
CA SER A 110 44.77 -35.26 36.52
C SER A 110 45.29 -36.51 37.22
N LYS A 111 44.50 -37.60 37.24
CA LYS A 111 44.95 -38.92 37.71
C LYS A 111 46.13 -39.48 36.90
N LYS A 112 46.09 -39.37 35.56
CA LYS A 112 47.19 -39.82 34.68
C LYS A 112 48.46 -38.99 34.81
N LYS A 113 48.35 -37.69 35.15
CA LYS A 113 49.49 -36.80 35.37
C LYS A 113 50.11 -36.92 36.77
N ALA A 114 49.45 -37.59 37.70
CA ALA A 114 49.99 -37.87 39.02
C ALA A 114 51.19 -38.83 38.92
N LYS A 115 52.37 -38.40 39.38
CA LYS A 115 53.62 -39.17 39.24
C LYS A 115 53.84 -40.15 40.40
N THR A 116 53.06 -40.03 41.47
CA THR A 116 53.20 -40.86 42.69
C THR A 116 51.86 -41.44 43.09
N ASN A 117 51.87 -42.61 43.74
CA ASN A 117 50.64 -43.23 44.25
C ASN A 117 49.90 -42.32 45.23
N LEU A 118 50.64 -41.56 46.05
CA LEU A 118 50.06 -40.63 47.03
C LEU A 118 49.30 -39.47 46.34
N GLN A 119 49.84 -38.95 45.24
CA GLN A 119 49.15 -37.96 44.40
C GLN A 119 47.94 -38.56 43.68
N ALA A 120 48.02 -39.81 43.21
CA ALA A 120 46.89 -40.49 42.59
C ALA A 120 45.75 -40.72 43.60
N THR A 121 46.08 -41.11 44.83
CA THR A 121 45.11 -41.27 45.93
C THR A 121 44.49 -39.93 46.34
N TYR A 122 45.27 -38.85 46.41
CA TYR A 122 44.77 -37.49 46.66
C TYR A 122 43.83 -37.00 45.53
N MET A 123 44.17 -37.26 44.26
CA MET A 123 43.29 -36.94 43.13
C MET A 123 41.95 -37.69 43.19
N GLU A 124 41.96 -38.93 43.68
CA GLU A 124 40.78 -39.81 43.70
C GLU A 124 39.89 -39.60 44.92
N ASN A 125 40.47 -39.29 46.09
CA ASN A 125 39.74 -39.15 47.34
C ASN A 125 39.35 -37.70 47.65
N ASP A 126 40.16 -36.71 47.27
CA ASP A 126 39.93 -35.31 47.64
C ASP A 126 39.50 -34.46 46.45
N VAL A 127 40.14 -34.62 45.28
CA VAL A 127 39.82 -33.79 44.10
C VAL A 127 38.60 -34.28 43.32
N ARG A 128 38.42 -35.59 43.15
CA ARG A 128 37.24 -36.14 42.46
C ARG A 128 35.93 -35.69 43.11
N PRO A 129 35.72 -35.77 44.45
CA PRO A 129 34.46 -35.35 45.05
C PRO A 129 34.19 -33.86 44.89
N ILE A 130 35.22 -33.01 44.95
CA ILE A 130 35.08 -31.56 44.75
C ILE A 130 34.65 -31.26 43.30
N VAL A 131 35.32 -31.89 42.34
CA VAL A 131 34.98 -31.74 40.92
C VAL A 131 33.57 -32.27 40.64
N GLU A 132 33.19 -33.42 41.20
CA GLU A 132 31.84 -33.97 41.04
C GLU A 132 30.77 -33.05 41.63
N ALA A 133 30.98 -32.50 42.84
CA ALA A 133 30.02 -31.60 43.48
C ALA A 133 29.82 -30.29 42.70
N GLU A 134 30.89 -29.67 42.20
CA GLU A 134 30.79 -28.45 41.40
C GLU A 134 30.16 -28.70 40.03
N PHE A 135 30.49 -29.84 39.37
CA PHE A 135 29.84 -30.19 38.11
C PHE A 135 28.36 -30.53 38.27
N VAL A 136 27.94 -31.14 39.38
CA VAL A 136 26.51 -31.38 39.68
C VAL A 136 25.76 -30.05 39.82
N ARG A 137 26.32 -29.06 40.52
CA ARG A 137 25.71 -27.72 40.61
C ARG A 137 25.54 -27.05 39.25
N VAL A 138 26.55 -27.16 38.39
CA VAL A 138 26.49 -26.61 37.03
C VAL A 138 25.48 -27.38 36.17
N GLU A 139 25.38 -28.71 36.33
CA GLU A 139 24.40 -29.55 35.64
C GLU A 139 22.96 -29.23 36.07
N GLU A 140 22.71 -29.04 37.36
CA GLU A 140 21.42 -28.61 37.91
C GLU A 140 21.02 -27.21 37.42
N SER A 141 21.99 -26.29 37.31
CA SER A 141 21.76 -24.96 36.74
C SER A 141 21.42 -25.01 35.24
N LEU A 142 22.06 -25.90 34.47
CA LEU A 142 21.81 -26.05 33.04
C LEU A 142 20.46 -26.73 32.75
N THR A 143 20.14 -27.76 33.51
CA THR A 143 18.89 -28.52 33.35
C THR A 143 17.71 -27.75 33.95
N THR A 144 17.66 -27.60 35.26
CA THR A 144 16.54 -26.95 35.96
C THR A 144 16.52 -25.44 35.79
N GLY A 145 17.69 -24.79 35.76
CA GLY A 145 17.78 -23.33 35.70
C GLY A 145 17.62 -22.72 34.31
N MET A 146 17.94 -23.46 33.24
CA MET A 146 17.94 -22.93 31.87
C MET A 146 17.07 -23.74 30.90
N SER A 147 17.17 -25.07 30.88
CA SER A 147 16.42 -25.85 29.87
C SER A 147 14.91 -25.79 30.04
N THR A 148 14.41 -25.98 31.27
CA THR A 148 12.98 -25.99 31.55
C THR A 148 12.33 -24.61 31.29
N PRO A 149 12.89 -23.49 31.77
CA PRO A 149 12.31 -22.17 31.50
C PRO A 149 12.37 -21.76 30.02
N ILE A 150 13.40 -22.18 29.27
CA ILE A 150 13.50 -21.89 27.83
C ILE A 150 12.42 -22.66 27.06
N LEU A 151 12.22 -23.93 27.37
CA LEU A 151 11.18 -24.76 26.74
C LEU A 151 9.77 -24.27 27.09
N GLU A 152 9.55 -23.88 28.34
CA GLU A 152 8.28 -23.32 28.80
C GLU A 152 7.98 -21.98 28.10
N LYS A 153 8.96 -21.06 28.06
CA LYS A 153 8.78 -19.81 27.28
C LYS A 153 8.56 -20.04 25.79
N MET A 154 9.22 -21.02 25.18
CA MET A 154 8.96 -21.35 23.77
C MET A 154 7.53 -21.82 23.57
N ARG A 155 7.04 -22.66 24.49
CA ARG A 155 5.67 -23.15 24.46
C ARG A 155 4.69 -22.00 24.65
N ASP A 156 4.89 -21.12 25.63
CA ASP A 156 4.05 -19.95 25.87
C ASP A 156 3.99 -19.02 24.65
N VAL A 157 5.13 -18.78 24.00
CA VAL A 157 5.20 -17.96 22.77
C VAL A 157 4.43 -18.63 21.63
N THR A 158 4.57 -19.96 21.48
CA THR A 158 3.88 -20.73 20.44
C THR A 158 2.36 -20.75 20.68
N GLU A 159 1.93 -20.99 21.93
CA GLU A 159 0.51 -20.96 22.32
C GLU A 159 -0.09 -19.56 22.15
N SER A 160 0.62 -18.50 22.54
CA SER A 160 0.18 -17.11 22.35
C SER A 160 0.05 -16.72 20.87
N LEU A 161 0.97 -17.19 20.02
CA LEU A 161 0.90 -16.99 18.57
C LEU A 161 -0.28 -17.76 17.95
N LYS A 162 -0.51 -19.00 18.37
CA LYS A 162 -1.69 -19.80 17.95
C LYS A 162 -3.00 -19.14 18.35
N GLU A 163 -3.09 -18.63 19.58
CA GLU A 163 -4.28 -17.93 20.06
C GLU A 163 -4.53 -16.63 19.28
N SER A 164 -3.48 -15.84 19.04
CA SER A 164 -3.56 -14.62 18.23
C SER A 164 -3.99 -14.91 16.78
N LEU A 165 -3.49 -16.00 16.18
CA LEU A 165 -3.93 -16.43 14.85
C LEU A 165 -5.37 -16.89 14.82
N LYS A 166 -5.81 -17.60 15.86
CA LYS A 166 -7.19 -18.05 15.96
C LYS A 166 -8.15 -16.87 16.02
N LEU A 167 -7.83 -15.86 16.83
CA LEU A 167 -8.61 -14.61 16.89
C LEU A 167 -8.65 -13.90 15.55
N THR A 168 -7.50 -13.72 14.89
CA THR A 168 -7.46 -13.08 13.56
C THR A 168 -8.18 -13.88 12.48
N PHE A 169 -8.19 -15.21 12.56
CA PHE A 169 -8.99 -16.07 11.68
C PHE A 169 -10.50 -15.91 11.93
N GLU A 170 -10.93 -15.86 13.19
CA GLU A 170 -12.32 -15.61 13.56
C GLU A 170 -12.77 -14.20 13.09
N GLU A 171 -11.94 -13.17 13.27
CA GLU A 171 -12.18 -11.82 12.74
C GLU A 171 -12.25 -11.80 11.21
N LEU A 172 -11.36 -12.52 10.51
CA LEU A 172 -11.41 -12.62 9.05
C LEU A 172 -12.67 -13.35 8.57
N SER A 173 -13.08 -14.42 9.27
CA SER A 173 -14.30 -15.17 8.94
C SER A 173 -15.56 -14.34 9.18
N THR A 174 -15.60 -13.53 10.23
CA THR A 174 -16.72 -12.60 10.49
C THR A 174 -16.74 -11.46 9.48
N LEU A 175 -15.58 -10.91 9.08
CA LEU A 175 -15.46 -9.92 8.02
C LEU A 175 -15.94 -10.46 6.67
N LYS A 176 -15.55 -11.69 6.33
CA LYS A 176 -16.02 -12.39 5.11
C LYS A 176 -17.55 -12.52 5.11
N GLY A 177 -18.13 -13.00 6.21
CA GLY A 177 -19.59 -13.08 6.36
C GLY A 177 -20.28 -11.72 6.23
N SER A 178 -19.73 -10.68 6.87
CA SER A 178 -20.27 -9.31 6.76
C SER A 178 -20.19 -8.75 5.34
N ILE A 179 -19.14 -9.08 4.59
CA ILE A 179 -18.97 -8.65 3.20
C ILE A 179 -19.94 -9.40 2.30
N ASP A 180 -20.13 -10.70 2.50
CA ASP A 180 -21.10 -11.48 1.74
C ASP A 180 -22.53 -10.99 2.00
N ASP A 181 -22.88 -10.70 3.25
CA ASP A 181 -24.17 -10.09 3.62
C ASP A 181 -24.35 -8.70 2.98
N TYR A 182 -23.30 -7.86 3.01
CA TYR A 182 -23.34 -6.54 2.39
C TYR A 182 -23.49 -6.62 0.88
N THR A 183 -22.74 -7.52 0.24
CA THR A 183 -22.81 -7.79 -1.20
C THR A 183 -24.21 -8.26 -1.58
N GLN A 184 -24.79 -9.19 -0.83
CA GLN A 184 -26.15 -9.68 -1.08
C GLN A 184 -27.19 -8.57 -0.92
N ARG A 185 -27.12 -7.78 0.16
CA ARG A 185 -28.02 -6.63 0.36
C ARG A 185 -27.88 -5.60 -0.76
N ALA A 186 -26.65 -5.26 -1.15
CA ALA A 186 -26.38 -4.32 -2.22
C ALA A 186 -26.93 -4.82 -3.57
N THR A 187 -26.78 -6.11 -3.88
CA THR A 187 -27.37 -6.69 -5.10
C THR A 187 -28.89 -6.66 -5.06
N THR A 188 -29.52 -7.05 -3.94
CA THR A 188 -30.98 -6.99 -3.81
C THR A 188 -31.53 -5.55 -3.88
N GLU A 189 -30.82 -4.58 -3.32
CA GLU A 189 -31.21 -3.17 -3.36
C GLU A 189 -31.05 -2.60 -4.77
N ILE A 190 -29.96 -2.94 -5.47
CA ILE A 190 -29.77 -2.57 -6.88
C ILE A 190 -30.87 -3.20 -7.75
N GLU A 191 -31.24 -4.46 -7.54
CA GLU A 191 -32.35 -5.09 -8.24
C GLU A 191 -33.69 -4.43 -7.93
N PHE A 192 -33.93 -4.09 -6.66
CA PHE A 192 -35.13 -3.38 -6.22
C PHE A 192 -35.23 -2.00 -6.88
N LEU A 193 -34.19 -1.17 -6.79
CA LEU A 193 -34.14 0.16 -7.40
C LEU A 193 -34.24 0.10 -8.92
N THR A 194 -33.57 -0.86 -9.57
CA THR A 194 -33.69 -1.11 -11.01
C THR A 194 -35.15 -1.44 -11.38
N LYS A 195 -35.83 -2.25 -10.56
CA LYS A 195 -37.24 -2.58 -10.76
C LYS A 195 -38.16 -1.39 -10.50
N GLU A 196 -37.90 -0.59 -9.47
CA GLU A 196 -38.71 0.58 -9.10
C GLU A 196 -38.58 1.72 -10.12
N ILE A 197 -37.37 2.04 -10.58
CA ILE A 197 -37.13 2.96 -11.71
C ILE A 197 -37.72 2.37 -13.00
N GLY A 198 -37.72 1.04 -13.12
CA GLY A 198 -38.38 0.28 -14.16
C GLY A 198 -39.91 0.28 -14.09
N MET A 199 -40.56 0.80 -13.05
CA MET A 199 -42.03 0.93 -13.04
C MET A 199 -42.41 2.31 -13.58
N LYS A 200 -43.30 2.37 -14.60
CA LYS A 200 -43.93 3.64 -14.98
C LYS A 200 -44.63 4.20 -13.73
N PRO A 201 -44.58 5.52 -13.47
CA PRO A 201 -45.36 6.11 -12.40
C PRO A 201 -46.82 5.72 -12.62
N ARG A 202 -47.38 4.91 -11.71
CA ARG A 202 -48.81 4.63 -11.67
C ARG A 202 -49.50 5.92 -11.23
N VAL A 203 -49.74 6.80 -12.19
CA VAL A 203 -50.74 7.86 -12.03
C VAL A 203 -52.08 7.15 -12.13
N GLU A 204 -52.54 6.58 -11.01
CA GLU A 204 -53.95 6.24 -10.87
C GLU A 204 -54.70 7.57 -10.91
N VAL A 205 -55.21 7.95 -12.08
CA VAL A 205 -56.15 9.06 -12.19
C VAL A 205 -57.34 8.67 -11.30
N PRO A 206 -57.60 9.41 -10.20
CA PRO A 206 -58.73 9.09 -9.33
C PRO A 206 -60.00 9.05 -10.17
N LYS A 207 -60.89 8.07 -9.95
CA LYS A 207 -62.13 7.89 -10.73
C LYS A 207 -62.96 9.18 -10.83
N ASP A 208 -62.92 10.02 -9.80
CA ASP A 208 -63.56 11.33 -9.76
C ASP A 208 -63.03 12.32 -10.82
N ILE A 209 -61.75 12.20 -11.20
CA ILE A 209 -61.14 13.02 -12.25
C ILE A 209 -61.49 12.48 -13.64
N GLU A 210 -61.49 11.16 -13.85
CA GLU A 210 -61.97 10.56 -15.11
C GLU A 210 -63.44 10.89 -15.37
N GLU A 211 -64.30 10.81 -14.35
CA GLU A 211 -65.71 11.18 -14.46
C GLU A 211 -65.90 12.67 -14.76
N LYS A 212 -65.10 13.54 -14.14
CA LYS A 212 -65.09 14.99 -14.44
C LYS A 212 -64.62 15.29 -15.85
N ILE A 213 -63.61 14.59 -16.36
CA ILE A 213 -63.13 14.75 -17.74
C ILE A 213 -64.23 14.34 -18.73
N ARG A 214 -64.87 13.18 -18.53
CA ARG A 214 -66.00 12.74 -19.38
C ARG A 214 -67.23 13.64 -19.30
N ALA A 215 -67.46 14.28 -18.15
CA ALA A 215 -68.53 15.26 -18.00
C ALA A 215 -68.20 16.56 -18.74
N MET A 216 -66.95 17.02 -18.66
CA MET A 216 -66.47 18.20 -19.40
C MET A 216 -66.48 17.97 -20.92
N GLU A 217 -66.06 16.80 -21.40
CA GLU A 217 -66.12 16.44 -22.81
C GLU A 217 -67.55 16.48 -23.36
N ARG A 218 -68.51 15.88 -22.65
CA ARG A 218 -69.94 15.97 -23.00
C ARG A 218 -70.45 17.40 -23.01
N HIS A 219 -70.01 18.23 -22.07
CA HIS A 219 -70.45 19.62 -22.00
C HIS A 219 -69.86 20.47 -23.14
N ILE A 220 -68.63 20.17 -23.57
CA ILE A 220 -68.01 20.79 -24.75
C ILE A 220 -68.80 20.41 -26.01
N GLU A 221 -69.17 19.16 -26.16
CA GLU A 221 -69.94 18.66 -27.30
C GLU A 221 -71.36 19.28 -27.35
N GLU A 222 -72.03 19.41 -26.20
CA GLU A 222 -73.29 20.15 -26.08
C GLU A 222 -73.16 21.63 -26.43
N MET A 223 -72.07 22.27 -26.00
CA MET A 223 -71.80 23.68 -26.30
C MET A 223 -71.50 23.89 -27.79
N GLN A 224 -70.78 22.97 -28.42
CA GLN A 224 -70.55 22.97 -29.87
C GLN A 224 -71.86 22.84 -30.66
N ASN A 225 -72.71 21.88 -30.28
CA ASN A 225 -74.03 21.71 -30.89
C ASN A 225 -74.93 22.93 -30.70
N ARG A 226 -74.90 23.57 -29.52
CA ARG A 226 -75.63 24.83 -29.28
C ARG A 226 -75.09 25.96 -30.15
N LEU A 227 -73.77 26.06 -30.29
CA LEU A 227 -73.13 27.09 -31.09
C LEU A 227 -73.51 26.95 -32.56
N GLU A 228 -73.44 25.74 -33.12
CA GLU A 228 -73.87 25.45 -34.50
C GLU A 228 -75.36 25.76 -34.72
N MET A 229 -76.22 25.44 -33.74
CA MET A 229 -77.64 25.80 -33.81
C MET A 229 -77.88 27.31 -33.71
N THR A 230 -77.08 28.03 -32.94
CA THR A 230 -77.15 29.50 -32.88
C THR A 230 -76.63 30.14 -34.16
N GLU A 231 -75.58 29.61 -34.78
CA GLU A 231 -75.07 30.08 -36.07
C GLU A 231 -76.13 29.87 -37.17
N LYS A 232 -76.79 28.71 -37.21
CA LYS A 232 -77.91 28.46 -38.14
C LYS A 232 -79.08 29.42 -37.90
N LYS A 233 -79.41 29.71 -36.64
CA LYS A 233 -80.45 30.71 -36.31
C LYS A 233 -80.02 32.12 -36.70
N LEU A 234 -78.74 32.48 -36.55
CA LEU A 234 -78.19 33.76 -36.95
C LEU A 234 -78.26 33.91 -38.46
N ALA A 235 -77.83 32.90 -39.22
CA ALA A 235 -77.90 32.89 -40.67
C ALA A 235 -79.35 33.01 -41.18
N ASN A 236 -80.30 32.31 -40.55
CA ASN A 236 -81.72 32.48 -40.86
C ASN A 236 -82.22 33.89 -40.54
N ARG A 237 -81.78 34.49 -39.43
CA ARG A 237 -82.13 35.86 -39.05
C ARG A 237 -81.51 36.91 -39.97
N GLU A 238 -80.32 36.66 -40.48
CA GLU A 238 -79.65 37.50 -41.48
C GLU A 238 -80.39 37.45 -42.81
N ALA A 239 -80.81 36.26 -43.25
CA ALA A 239 -81.66 36.11 -44.43
C ALA A 239 -83.02 36.80 -44.26
N GLU A 240 -83.68 36.65 -43.10
CA GLU A 240 -84.91 37.38 -42.75
C GLU A 240 -84.67 38.90 -42.68
N LEU A 241 -83.50 39.35 -42.22
CA LEU A 241 -83.12 40.77 -42.18
C LEU A 241 -82.89 41.35 -43.58
N GLU A 242 -82.33 40.57 -44.51
CA GLU A 242 -82.19 41.00 -45.90
C GLU A 242 -83.54 41.06 -46.61
N ASP A 243 -84.42 40.11 -46.34
CA ASP A 243 -85.77 40.10 -46.91
C ASP A 243 -86.63 41.24 -46.33
N THR A 244 -86.55 41.48 -45.02
CA THR A 244 -87.19 42.64 -44.39
C THR A 244 -86.58 43.97 -44.82
N LYS A 245 -85.27 44.05 -45.13
CA LYS A 245 -84.68 45.27 -45.74
C LYS A 245 -85.23 45.53 -47.13
N ARG A 246 -85.45 44.49 -47.95
CA ARG A 246 -86.11 44.64 -49.26
C ARG A 246 -87.55 45.10 -49.10
N GLN A 247 -88.30 44.49 -48.18
CA GLN A 247 -89.66 44.93 -47.82
C GLN A 247 -89.67 46.36 -47.24
N LEU A 248 -88.66 46.77 -46.47
CA LEU A 248 -88.57 48.12 -45.89
C LEU A 248 -88.27 49.18 -46.96
N ILE A 249 -87.58 48.85 -48.04
CA ILE A 249 -87.42 49.74 -49.20
C ILE A 249 -88.74 49.88 -49.96
N GLU A 250 -89.48 48.78 -50.12
CA GLU A 250 -90.82 48.77 -50.73
C GLU A 250 -91.85 49.54 -49.88
N VAL A 251 -91.77 49.39 -48.55
CA VAL A 251 -92.60 50.11 -47.57
C VAL A 251 -92.16 51.58 -47.46
N ARG A 252 -90.89 51.93 -47.62
CA ARG A 252 -90.43 53.34 -47.66
C ARG A 252 -91.04 54.12 -48.82
N LEU A 253 -91.05 53.55 -50.02
CA LEU A 253 -91.73 54.13 -51.18
C LEU A 253 -93.25 54.30 -50.94
N ARG A 254 -93.84 53.41 -50.15
CA ARG A 254 -95.25 53.47 -49.74
C ARG A 254 -95.51 54.40 -48.55
N ASN A 255 -94.48 54.68 -47.74
CA ASN A 255 -94.50 55.60 -46.62
C ASN A 255 -94.31 57.05 -47.07
N ASP A 256 -93.52 57.32 -48.11
CA ASP A 256 -93.42 58.67 -48.68
C ASP A 256 -94.79 59.18 -49.19
N ASP A 257 -95.64 58.28 -49.73
CA ASP A 257 -97.03 58.56 -50.13
C ASP A 257 -98.01 58.65 -48.94
N LEU A 258 -97.69 58.05 -47.78
CA LEU A 258 -98.52 58.06 -46.57
C LEU A 258 -98.10 59.15 -45.57
N GLU A 259 -96.87 59.66 -45.63
CA GLU A 259 -96.34 60.76 -44.82
C GLU A 259 -96.92 62.13 -45.24
N GLU A 260 -97.41 62.27 -46.48
CA GLU A 260 -98.22 63.43 -46.91
C GLU A 260 -99.63 63.42 -46.27
N ASP A 261 -100.17 62.23 -45.96
CA ASP A 261 -101.48 62.04 -45.32
C ASP A 261 -101.42 62.00 -43.77
N LEU A 262 -100.26 61.64 -43.19
CA LEU A 262 -100.05 61.55 -41.73
C LEU A 262 -99.68 62.89 -41.06
N ALA A 263 -99.42 63.95 -41.84
CA ALA A 263 -99.25 65.32 -41.33
C ALA A 263 -100.59 65.96 -40.84
N LYS A 264 -101.74 65.31 -41.06
CA LYS A 264 -103.06 65.80 -40.66
C LYS A 264 -103.64 65.20 -39.36
N LEU A 265 -103.01 64.22 -38.72
CA LEU A 265 -103.61 63.53 -37.55
C LEU A 265 -102.65 63.34 -36.37
N SER A 266 -102.58 64.39 -35.55
CA SER A 266 -102.55 64.39 -34.07
C SER A 266 -101.45 63.64 -33.29
N THR A 267 -100.61 64.44 -32.61
CA THR A 267 -100.29 64.40 -31.15
C THR A 267 -100.01 63.06 -30.43
N ALA A 268 -98.73 62.80 -30.11
CA ALA A 268 -98.06 62.38 -28.83
C ALA A 268 -98.85 61.71 -27.65
N PRO A 269 -98.21 61.06 -26.62
CA PRO A 269 -96.85 60.47 -26.45
C PRO A 269 -96.74 59.19 -25.54
N LYS A 270 -95.49 58.75 -25.27
CA LYS A 270 -94.85 58.30 -23.99
C LYS A 270 -94.29 56.86 -23.90
N ALA A 271 -93.02 56.83 -23.45
CA ALA A 271 -92.15 55.70 -23.22
C ALA A 271 -92.44 54.93 -21.92
N ASP A 272 -92.10 53.64 -21.97
CA ASP A 272 -92.44 52.60 -21.00
C ASP A 272 -91.46 52.53 -19.81
N LYS A 273 -92.00 52.30 -18.61
CA LYS A 273 -91.27 52.31 -17.32
C LYS A 273 -90.71 50.93 -16.93
N GLU A 274 -91.03 49.87 -17.68
CA GLU A 274 -90.57 48.50 -17.37
C GLU A 274 -89.08 48.26 -17.70
N ALA A 275 -88.56 48.84 -18.78
CA ALA A 275 -87.16 48.72 -19.18
C ALA A 275 -86.17 49.30 -18.12
N LEU A 276 -86.61 50.31 -17.37
CA LEU A 276 -85.83 50.93 -16.30
C LEU A 276 -85.73 50.04 -15.03
N ILE A 277 -86.67 49.11 -14.84
CA ILE A 277 -86.69 48.22 -13.67
C ILE A 277 -85.79 47.00 -13.90
N GLU A 278 -85.76 46.44 -15.11
CA GLU A 278 -84.86 45.32 -15.45
C GLU A 278 -83.37 45.71 -15.44
N LEU A 279 -83.03 46.90 -15.92
CA LEU A 279 -81.65 47.41 -15.85
C LEU A 279 -81.15 47.55 -14.41
N ARG A 280 -82.04 47.94 -13.48
CA ARG A 280 -81.69 48.11 -12.06
C ARG A 280 -81.37 46.79 -11.35
N ASN A 281 -82.04 45.70 -11.73
CA ASN A 281 -81.81 44.38 -11.15
C ASN A 281 -80.53 43.73 -11.67
N LYS A 282 -80.17 43.94 -12.94
CA LYS A 282 -78.89 43.44 -13.51
C LYS A 282 -77.67 44.13 -12.87
N VAL A 283 -77.75 45.43 -12.60
CA VAL A 283 -76.65 46.16 -11.93
C VAL A 283 -76.40 45.61 -10.52
N LYS A 284 -77.44 45.33 -9.73
CA LYS A 284 -77.30 44.72 -8.39
C LYS A 284 -76.67 43.33 -8.41
N SER A 285 -77.00 42.51 -9.41
CA SER A 285 -76.40 41.18 -9.58
C SER A 285 -74.89 41.27 -9.89
N VAL A 286 -74.49 42.28 -10.67
CA VAL A 286 -73.09 42.49 -11.02
C VAL A 286 -72.31 43.02 -9.82
N GLU A 287 -72.89 43.93 -9.04
CA GLU A 287 -72.30 44.43 -7.77
C GLU A 287 -72.05 43.29 -6.78
N ALA A 288 -73.02 42.38 -6.58
CA ALA A 288 -72.84 41.22 -5.71
C ALA A 288 -71.74 40.26 -6.19
N SER A 289 -71.59 40.07 -7.51
CA SER A 289 -70.51 39.24 -8.07
C SER A 289 -69.12 39.88 -7.89
N ARG A 290 -69.04 41.21 -7.98
CA ARG A 290 -67.81 41.97 -7.76
C ARG A 290 -67.32 41.84 -6.33
N ASP A 291 -68.22 41.92 -5.35
CA ASP A 291 -67.86 41.85 -3.94
C ASP A 291 -67.35 40.44 -3.55
N VAL A 292 -67.94 39.37 -4.12
CA VAL A 292 -67.44 37.99 -3.93
C VAL A 292 -66.06 37.79 -4.57
N LEU A 293 -65.83 38.40 -5.74
CA LEU A 293 -64.52 38.33 -6.42
C LEU A 293 -63.44 39.13 -5.67
N ALA A 294 -63.79 40.28 -5.09
CA ALA A 294 -62.88 41.08 -4.27
C ALA A 294 -62.43 40.31 -3.02
N GLU A 295 -63.34 39.60 -2.35
CA GLU A 295 -62.99 38.81 -1.17
C GLU A 295 -62.10 37.61 -1.52
N LYS A 296 -62.37 36.93 -2.64
CA LYS A 296 -61.49 35.84 -3.14
C LYS A 296 -60.11 36.32 -3.53
N LEU A 297 -60.00 37.54 -4.08
CA LEU A 297 -58.72 38.15 -4.41
C LEU A 297 -57.91 38.41 -3.14
N ARG A 298 -58.56 38.98 -2.12
CA ARG A 298 -57.95 39.23 -0.80
C ARG A 298 -57.45 37.96 -0.13
N GLU A 299 -58.24 36.88 -0.16
CA GLU A 299 -57.81 35.57 0.37
C GLU A 299 -56.64 34.96 -0.41
N ALA A 300 -56.57 35.19 -1.73
CA ALA A 300 -55.48 34.71 -2.56
C ALA A 300 -54.18 35.49 -2.28
N GLU A 301 -54.27 36.81 -2.09
CA GLU A 301 -53.15 37.68 -1.68
C GLU A 301 -52.60 37.29 -0.32
N GLU A 302 -53.46 37.06 0.69
CA GLU A 302 -53.02 36.61 2.01
C GLU A 302 -52.32 35.24 1.97
N ARG A 303 -52.75 34.34 1.06
CA ARG A 303 -52.07 33.04 0.86
C ARG A 303 -50.73 33.22 0.15
N ALA A 304 -50.64 34.13 -0.80
CA ALA A 304 -49.40 34.43 -1.51
C ALA A 304 -48.34 34.99 -0.54
N GLU A 305 -48.70 35.95 0.32
CA GLU A 305 -47.80 36.49 1.34
C GLU A 305 -47.28 35.41 2.29
N ARG A 306 -48.16 34.52 2.78
CA ARG A 306 -47.74 33.42 3.67
C ARG A 306 -46.78 32.44 2.98
N ASN A 307 -47.00 32.19 1.69
CA ASN A 307 -46.11 31.35 0.91
C ASN A 307 -44.75 32.02 0.66
N GLU A 308 -44.70 33.33 0.40
CA GLU A 308 -43.44 34.07 0.26
C GLU A 308 -42.60 34.06 1.54
N VAL A 309 -43.23 34.17 2.70
CA VAL A 309 -42.54 34.06 3.99
C VAL A 309 -41.95 32.67 4.17
N ARG A 310 -42.72 31.60 3.89
CA ARG A 310 -42.22 30.22 3.94
C ARG A 310 -41.08 29.96 2.97
N ILE A 311 -41.15 30.50 1.74
CA ILE A 311 -40.08 30.36 0.75
C ILE A 311 -38.80 31.00 1.28
N ARG A 312 -38.88 32.19 1.89
CA ARG A 312 -37.72 32.84 2.52
C ARG A 312 -37.13 32.00 3.66
N GLU A 313 -37.97 31.46 4.54
CA GLU A 313 -37.51 30.60 5.64
C GLU A 313 -36.78 29.34 5.12
N ILE A 314 -37.33 28.69 4.09
CA ILE A 314 -36.69 27.51 3.47
C ILE A 314 -35.37 27.89 2.81
N LEU A 315 -35.27 29.07 2.18
CA LEU A 315 -34.04 29.55 1.56
C LEU A 315 -32.94 29.82 2.62
N ASP A 316 -33.32 30.44 3.73
CA ASP A 316 -32.43 30.68 4.87
C ASP A 316 -31.96 29.36 5.52
N GLU A 317 -32.83 28.36 5.61
CA GLU A 317 -32.42 27.02 6.08
C GLU A 317 -31.50 26.32 5.08
N SER A 318 -31.76 26.43 3.78
CA SER A 318 -30.92 25.85 2.72
C SER A 318 -29.52 26.45 2.78
N THR A 319 -29.40 27.77 2.83
CA THR A 319 -28.10 28.47 2.89
C THR A 319 -27.30 28.08 4.14
N LYS A 320 -27.97 27.93 5.30
CA LYS A 320 -27.31 27.41 6.52
C LYS A 320 -26.78 25.98 6.34
N LYS A 321 -27.55 25.10 5.69
CA LYS A 321 -27.11 23.73 5.40
C LYS A 321 -25.95 23.70 4.41
N ASP A 322 -25.96 24.56 3.40
CA ASP A 322 -24.88 24.67 2.42
C ASP A 322 -23.56 25.10 3.08
N ILE A 323 -23.62 26.07 4.00
CA ILE A 323 -22.44 26.49 4.79
C ILE A 323 -21.92 25.32 5.66
N GLN A 324 -22.82 24.59 6.34
CA GLN A 324 -22.43 23.43 7.16
C GLN A 324 -21.79 22.32 6.32
N ILE A 325 -22.31 22.06 5.11
CA ILE A 325 -21.73 21.10 4.18
C ILE A 325 -20.33 21.55 3.77
N GLY A 326 -20.14 22.84 3.46
CA GLY A 326 -18.82 23.40 3.16
C GLY A 326 -17.81 23.23 4.30
N ASP A 327 -18.22 23.50 5.54
CA ASP A 327 -17.38 23.31 6.72
C ASP A 327 -17.01 21.84 6.95
N LEU A 328 -17.99 20.93 6.78
CA LEU A 328 -17.77 19.49 6.90
C LEU A 328 -16.84 18.96 5.80
N GLN A 329 -16.97 19.44 4.57
CA GLN A 329 -16.05 19.09 3.47
C GLN A 329 -14.63 19.57 3.75
N THR A 330 -14.49 20.75 4.35
CA THR A 330 -13.18 21.31 4.72
C THR A 330 -12.53 20.48 5.83
N LYS A 331 -13.30 20.09 6.86
CA LYS A 331 -12.83 19.16 7.91
C LYS A 331 -12.48 17.78 7.34
N LEU A 332 -13.27 17.27 6.40
CA LEU A 332 -12.99 16.00 5.73
C LEU A 332 -11.66 16.04 4.97
N ARG A 333 -11.34 17.15 4.29
CA ARG A 333 -10.03 17.34 3.65
C ARG A 333 -8.89 17.36 4.67
N GLN A 334 -9.04 18.09 5.78
CA GLN A 334 -8.03 18.12 6.83
C GLN A 334 -7.76 16.72 7.40
N VAL A 335 -8.81 15.94 7.68
CA VAL A 335 -8.67 14.56 8.17
C VAL A 335 -8.01 13.65 7.13
N LYS A 336 -8.31 13.82 5.83
CA LYS A 336 -7.63 13.08 4.76
C LYS A 336 -6.13 13.41 4.72
N ASP A 337 -5.77 14.69 4.77
CA ASP A 337 -4.37 15.11 4.77
C ASP A 337 -3.62 14.57 6.02
N GLU A 338 -4.29 14.45 7.17
CA GLU A 338 -3.73 13.83 8.37
C GLU A 338 -3.56 12.31 8.22
N ILE A 339 -4.51 11.63 7.59
CA ILE A 339 -4.41 10.19 7.27
C ILE A 339 -3.24 9.94 6.32
N ASP A 340 -3.09 10.74 5.27
CA ASP A 340 -2.00 10.59 4.30
C ASP A 340 -0.63 10.77 4.99
N LYS A 341 -0.49 11.79 5.85
CA LYS A 341 0.73 11.97 6.68
C LYS A 341 0.97 10.83 7.65
N ALA A 342 -0.09 10.24 8.21
CA ALA A 342 0.04 9.08 9.09
C ALA A 342 0.48 7.82 8.32
N GLN A 343 -0.01 7.65 7.08
CA GLN A 343 0.42 6.58 6.18
C GLN A 343 1.89 6.72 5.77
N GLU A 344 2.36 7.92 5.44
CA GLU A 344 3.77 8.18 5.16
C GLU A 344 4.66 7.79 6.35
N ARG A 345 4.30 8.21 7.57
CA ARG A 345 5.02 7.86 8.80
C ARG A 345 5.01 6.35 9.09
N MET A 346 3.91 5.67 8.79
CA MET A 346 3.81 4.21 8.93
C MET A 346 4.75 3.51 7.94
N ALA A 347 4.81 3.96 6.69
CA ALA A 347 5.73 3.42 5.69
C ALA A 347 7.20 3.63 6.08
N GLU A 348 7.56 4.82 6.59
CA GLU A 348 8.89 5.09 7.14
C GLU A 348 9.23 4.15 8.32
N MET A 349 8.27 3.91 9.23
CA MET A 349 8.46 2.97 10.33
C MET A 349 8.63 1.53 9.85
N GLU A 350 7.93 1.10 8.82
CA GLU A 350 8.09 -0.22 8.22
C GLU A 350 9.46 -0.38 7.56
N GLU A 351 9.95 0.63 6.84
CA GLU A 351 11.30 0.63 6.27
C GLU A 351 12.36 0.55 7.37
N LEU A 352 12.21 1.34 8.44
CA LEU A 352 13.10 1.29 9.59
C LEU A 352 13.08 -0.07 10.29
N ARG A 353 11.89 -0.69 10.45
CA ARG A 353 11.77 -2.05 11.01
C ARG A 353 12.40 -3.10 10.10
N ALA A 354 12.30 -2.95 8.77
CA ALA A 354 12.96 -3.84 7.82
C ALA A 354 14.48 -3.70 7.89
N ARG A 355 15.00 -2.48 7.99
CA ARG A 355 16.43 -2.23 8.24
C ARG A 355 16.85 -2.81 9.58
N LEU A 356 16.10 -2.59 10.66
CA LEU A 356 16.44 -3.13 11.98
C LEU A 356 16.49 -4.67 11.94
N ARG A 357 15.51 -5.30 11.30
CA ARG A 357 15.51 -6.75 11.09
C ARG A 357 16.69 -7.23 10.25
N SER A 358 17.15 -6.48 9.26
CA SER A 358 18.37 -6.87 8.52
C SER A 358 19.64 -6.72 9.36
N TYR A 359 19.71 -5.73 10.26
CA TYR A 359 20.77 -5.63 11.27
C TYR A 359 20.72 -6.78 12.29
N GLU A 360 19.52 -7.16 12.74
CA GLU A 360 19.29 -8.23 13.71
C GLU A 360 19.39 -9.64 13.12
N SER A 361 19.18 -9.79 11.80
CA SER A 361 19.22 -11.09 11.07
C SER A 361 20.58 -11.80 11.12
N GLY A 362 21.58 -11.18 11.75
CA GLY A 362 22.88 -11.79 11.97
C GLY A 362 23.74 -11.83 10.72
N ASP A 363 23.28 -11.39 9.55
CA ASP A 363 24.12 -11.34 8.34
C ASP A 363 25.29 -10.37 8.50
N LYS A 364 25.07 -9.20 9.12
CA LYS A 364 26.18 -8.31 9.49
C LYS A 364 27.05 -8.87 10.61
N MET A 365 26.49 -9.70 11.50
CA MET A 365 27.25 -10.37 12.55
C MET A 365 28.14 -11.47 11.96
N ARG A 366 27.64 -12.22 10.97
CA ARG A 366 28.40 -13.20 10.18
C ARG A 366 29.46 -12.54 9.31
N GLU A 367 29.16 -11.39 8.70
CA GLU A 367 30.16 -10.58 8.01
C GLU A 367 31.24 -10.07 8.96
N LEU A 368 30.86 -9.60 10.16
CA LEU A 368 31.82 -9.20 11.19
C LEU A 368 32.70 -10.38 11.63
N GLU A 369 32.13 -11.56 11.84
CA GLU A 369 32.89 -12.76 12.17
C GLU A 369 33.81 -13.18 11.02
N ARG A 370 33.35 -13.08 9.77
CA ARG A 370 34.19 -13.34 8.59
C ARG A 370 35.34 -12.35 8.51
N ILE A 371 35.07 -11.05 8.65
CA ILE A 371 36.09 -10.00 8.63
C ILE A 371 37.08 -10.20 9.78
N LYS A 372 36.60 -10.57 10.98
CA LYS A 372 37.46 -10.86 12.13
C LYS A 372 38.38 -12.06 11.86
N ALA A 373 37.83 -13.14 11.28
CA ALA A 373 38.63 -14.30 10.89
C ALA A 373 39.64 -13.97 9.79
N GLU A 374 39.28 -13.14 8.81
CA GLU A 374 40.20 -12.65 7.79
C GLU A 374 41.29 -11.75 8.38
N HIS A 375 40.93 -10.89 9.34
CA HIS A 375 41.88 -10.04 10.05
C HIS A 375 42.85 -10.86 10.89
N GLU A 376 42.39 -11.89 11.62
CA GLU A 376 43.26 -12.81 12.36
C GLU A 376 44.22 -13.57 11.43
N ARG A 377 43.76 -14.02 10.26
CA ARG A 377 44.63 -14.63 9.24
C ARG A 377 45.65 -13.63 8.70
N ALA A 378 45.23 -12.40 8.40
CA ALA A 378 46.11 -11.35 7.90
C ALA A 378 47.17 -10.97 8.94
N MET A 379 46.79 -10.85 10.22
CA MET A 379 47.71 -10.63 11.33
C MET A 379 48.71 -11.78 11.48
N GLY A 380 48.23 -13.04 11.49
CA GLY A 380 49.12 -14.20 11.57
C GLY A 380 50.07 -14.34 10.36
N ASN A 381 49.68 -13.84 9.19
CA ASN A 381 50.56 -13.74 8.02
C ASN A 381 51.57 -12.59 8.18
N LEU A 382 51.13 -11.44 8.71
CA LEU A 382 51.99 -10.30 8.96
C LEU A 382 53.05 -10.61 10.02
N GLU A 383 52.69 -11.32 11.10
CA GLU A 383 53.62 -11.79 12.11
C GLU A 383 54.69 -12.72 11.51
N ARG A 384 54.26 -13.71 10.70
CA ARG A 384 55.19 -14.60 9.98
C ARG A 384 56.12 -13.83 9.05
N MET A 385 55.59 -12.94 8.22
CA MET A 385 56.39 -12.09 7.34
C MET A 385 57.34 -11.18 8.11
N THR A 386 56.92 -10.68 9.27
CA THR A 386 57.76 -9.84 10.14
C THR A 386 58.90 -10.66 10.74
N GLU A 387 58.63 -11.89 11.16
CA GLU A 387 59.66 -12.79 11.68
C GLU A 387 60.64 -13.24 10.58
N ASP A 388 60.13 -13.57 9.40
CA ASP A 388 60.96 -13.88 8.23
C ASP A 388 61.81 -12.68 7.80
N TYR A 389 61.24 -11.46 7.84
CA TYR A 389 61.97 -10.23 7.59
C TYR A 389 63.08 -9.99 8.62
N LYS A 390 62.81 -10.23 9.92
CA LYS A 390 63.84 -10.14 10.98
C LYS A 390 64.97 -11.14 10.73
N LYS A 391 64.64 -12.40 10.46
CA LYS A 391 65.63 -13.45 10.14
C LYS A 391 66.43 -13.10 8.88
N MET A 392 65.78 -12.56 7.85
CA MET A 392 66.44 -12.14 6.62
C MET A 392 67.36 -10.94 6.86
N ARG A 393 66.94 -9.99 7.69
CA ARG A 393 67.75 -8.83 8.09
C ARG A 393 68.98 -9.25 8.89
N GLU A 394 68.84 -10.19 9.82
CA GLU A 394 69.97 -10.76 10.57
C GLU A 394 70.95 -11.48 9.65
N LYS A 395 70.44 -12.29 8.70
CA LYS A 395 71.28 -12.93 7.67
C LYS A 395 71.98 -11.90 6.80
N LEU A 396 71.28 -10.85 6.37
CA LEU A 396 71.85 -9.78 5.55
C LEU A 396 72.98 -9.07 6.31
N GLU A 397 72.75 -8.71 7.57
CA GLU A 397 73.76 -8.07 8.42
C GLU A 397 74.99 -8.98 8.59
N HIS A 398 74.77 -10.28 8.85
CA HIS A 398 75.85 -11.26 8.90
C HIS A 398 76.64 -11.33 7.59
N THR A 399 75.95 -11.40 6.44
CA THR A 399 76.62 -11.42 5.12
C THR A 399 77.38 -10.13 4.84
N LYS A 400 76.85 -8.98 5.25
CA LYS A 400 77.50 -7.69 5.09
C LYS A 400 78.78 -7.61 5.92
N GLN A 401 78.73 -8.00 7.20
CA GLN A 401 79.92 -8.10 8.05
C GLN A 401 80.98 -9.04 7.48
N THR A 402 80.53 -10.16 6.90
CA THR A 402 81.41 -11.14 6.26
C THR A 402 82.08 -10.56 5.02
N ILE A 403 81.33 -9.89 4.15
CA ILE A 403 81.84 -9.22 2.94
C ILE A 403 82.77 -8.06 3.30
N ASP A 404 82.40 -7.22 4.27
CA ASP A 404 83.26 -6.12 4.74
C ASP A 404 84.58 -6.68 5.30
N GLY A 405 84.52 -7.82 6.01
CA GLY A 405 85.67 -8.61 6.43
C GLY A 405 86.55 -9.01 5.24
N TYR A 406 85.99 -9.69 4.23
CA TYR A 406 86.74 -10.09 3.02
C TYR A 406 87.31 -8.92 2.23
N MET A 407 86.56 -7.83 2.08
CA MET A 407 86.99 -6.62 1.36
C MET A 407 88.19 -5.97 2.04
N SER A 408 88.23 -5.94 3.39
CA SER A 408 89.39 -5.45 4.14
C SER A 408 90.65 -6.31 3.96
N LEU A 409 90.51 -7.57 3.53
CA LEU A 409 91.63 -8.46 3.23
C LEU A 409 92.19 -8.22 1.83
N MET A 410 91.30 -7.97 0.85
CA MET A 410 91.65 -7.80 -0.56
C MET A 410 92.56 -6.60 -0.85
N GLU A 411 92.73 -5.69 0.12
CA GLU A 411 93.71 -4.59 0.02
C GLU A 411 95.17 -5.09 0.02
N ASN A 412 95.45 -6.31 0.49
CA ASN A 412 96.78 -6.92 0.48
C ASN A 412 96.77 -8.34 -0.12
N THR A 413 97.44 -8.51 -1.25
CA THR A 413 97.44 -9.74 -2.06
C THR A 413 98.08 -10.94 -1.35
N GLU A 414 99.10 -10.73 -0.52
CA GLU A 414 99.77 -11.83 0.22
C GLU A 414 98.95 -12.26 1.44
N LYS A 415 98.34 -11.30 2.14
CA LYS A 415 97.41 -11.54 3.24
C LYS A 415 96.15 -12.27 2.77
N THR A 416 95.61 -11.89 1.61
CA THR A 416 94.46 -12.59 0.98
C THR A 416 94.78 -14.03 0.63
N LYS A 417 95.97 -14.30 0.06
CA LYS A 417 96.41 -15.67 -0.24
C LYS A 417 96.58 -16.50 1.03
N ALA A 418 97.13 -15.92 2.10
CA ALA A 418 97.23 -16.58 3.40
C ALA A 418 95.87 -17.01 3.96
N PHE A 419 94.88 -16.13 3.81
CA PHE A 419 93.52 -16.42 4.24
C PHE A 419 92.85 -17.51 3.39
N LEU A 420 92.90 -17.41 2.05
CA LEU A 420 92.31 -18.42 1.14
C LEU A 420 92.89 -19.81 1.37
N MET A 421 94.20 -19.90 1.65
CA MET A 421 94.85 -21.15 2.02
C MET A 421 94.22 -21.78 3.28
N VAL A 422 93.88 -20.98 4.28
CA VAL A 422 93.25 -21.45 5.53
C VAL A 422 91.76 -21.77 5.32
N GLU A 423 91.07 -21.02 4.47
CA GLU A 423 89.67 -21.29 4.09
C GLU A 423 89.52 -22.63 3.35
N GLU A 424 90.42 -22.92 2.40
CA GLU A 424 90.40 -24.18 1.64
C GLU A 424 90.74 -25.42 2.48
N ASN A 425 91.61 -25.27 3.49
CA ASN A 425 92.11 -26.39 4.31
C ASN A 425 91.45 -26.49 5.70
N GLU A 426 90.53 -25.57 6.03
CA GLU A 426 89.86 -25.38 7.34
C GLU A 426 90.79 -25.03 8.53
N GLU A 427 91.99 -25.62 8.59
CA GLU A 427 93.05 -25.32 9.55
C GLU A 427 94.44 -25.42 8.90
N MET A 428 95.37 -24.54 9.28
CA MET A 428 96.75 -24.61 8.78
C MET A 428 97.74 -24.02 9.78
N SER A 429 98.96 -24.59 9.84
CA SER A 429 99.99 -24.02 10.70
C SER A 429 100.51 -22.69 10.15
N ILE A 430 100.76 -21.72 11.03
CA ILE A 430 101.40 -20.43 10.70
C ILE A 430 102.75 -20.65 10.00
N ARG A 431 103.47 -21.73 10.33
CA ARG A 431 104.73 -22.11 9.68
C ARG A 431 104.54 -22.55 8.23
N GLU A 432 103.46 -23.25 7.94
CA GLU A 432 103.16 -23.79 6.62
C GLU A 432 102.68 -22.68 5.69
N ILE A 433 101.82 -21.79 6.19
CA ILE A 433 101.38 -20.58 5.48
C ILE A 433 102.58 -19.70 5.13
N ALA A 434 103.48 -19.44 6.10
CA ALA A 434 104.69 -18.65 5.89
C ALA A 434 105.61 -19.24 4.81
N ARG A 435 105.77 -20.57 4.82
CA ARG A 435 106.59 -21.29 3.84
C ARG A 435 105.96 -21.25 2.44
N ALA A 436 104.65 -21.45 2.33
CA ALA A 436 103.96 -21.47 1.05
C ALA A 436 103.93 -20.11 0.36
N LEU A 437 103.89 -19.02 1.14
CA LEU A 437 103.85 -17.65 0.62
C LEU A 437 105.22 -16.98 0.52
N GLY A 438 106.28 -17.62 1.03
CA GLY A 438 107.65 -17.07 0.99
C GLY A 438 107.87 -15.89 1.95
N VAL A 439 107.03 -15.73 2.97
CA VAL A 439 107.10 -14.64 3.96
C VAL A 439 107.57 -15.16 5.32
N SER A 440 108.08 -14.28 6.17
CA SER A 440 108.53 -14.66 7.51
C SER A 440 107.35 -15.00 8.44
N GLN A 441 107.53 -15.97 9.34
CA GLN A 441 106.48 -16.39 10.29
C GLN A 441 105.89 -15.25 11.15
N PRO A 442 106.67 -14.25 11.63
CA PRO A 442 106.11 -13.13 12.38
C PRO A 442 105.14 -12.26 11.58
N ILE A 443 105.30 -12.18 10.25
CA ILE A 443 104.39 -11.44 9.37
C ILE A 443 103.05 -12.18 9.28
N VAL A 444 103.09 -13.50 9.11
CA VAL A 444 101.87 -14.33 9.10
C VAL A 444 101.19 -14.33 10.47
N MET A 445 101.95 -14.27 11.57
CA MET A 445 101.38 -14.13 12.91
C MET A 445 100.63 -12.80 13.07
N LYS A 446 101.18 -11.69 12.56
CA LYS A 446 100.46 -10.39 12.55
C LYS A 446 99.20 -10.45 11.71
N TRP A 447 99.24 -11.13 10.55
CA TRP A 447 98.03 -11.36 9.77
C TRP A 447 97.03 -12.23 10.50
N ALA A 448 97.48 -13.25 11.24
CA ALA A 448 96.62 -14.10 12.05
C ALA A 448 95.93 -13.34 13.19
N GLU A 449 96.63 -12.41 13.85
CA GLU A 449 96.05 -11.49 14.83
C GLU A 449 95.02 -10.54 14.19
N GLU A 450 95.30 -10.05 12.98
CA GLU A 450 94.35 -9.24 12.21
C GLU A 450 93.14 -10.06 11.72
N PHE A 451 93.31 -11.33 11.36
CA PHE A 451 92.20 -12.23 11.04
C PHE A 451 91.33 -12.54 12.26
N GLN A 452 91.95 -12.60 13.44
CA GLN A 452 91.26 -12.77 14.71
C GLN A 452 90.48 -11.51 15.11
N SER A 453 91.05 -10.32 14.89
CA SER A 453 90.34 -9.05 15.16
C SER A 453 89.18 -8.80 14.18
N LEU A 454 89.30 -9.28 12.94
CA LEU A 454 88.22 -9.29 11.94
C LEU A 454 87.21 -10.42 12.15
N GLY A 455 87.49 -11.36 13.08
CA GLY A 455 86.60 -12.45 13.44
C GLY A 455 86.46 -13.54 12.37
N ILE A 456 87.37 -13.62 11.41
CA ILE A 456 87.30 -14.53 10.25
C ILE A 456 88.15 -15.81 10.41
N ALA A 457 89.18 -15.77 11.26
CA ALA A 457 89.97 -16.94 11.63
C ALA A 457 90.56 -16.76 13.03
N TRP A 458 90.81 -17.86 13.75
CA TRP A 458 91.30 -17.83 15.13
C TRP A 458 92.59 -18.62 15.27
N VAL A 459 93.53 -18.10 16.06
CA VAL A 459 94.74 -18.83 16.40
C VAL A 459 94.46 -19.78 17.56
N ILE A 460 94.64 -21.07 17.33
CA ILE A 460 94.56 -22.12 18.34
C ILE A 460 96.00 -22.59 18.65
N ASP A 461 96.30 -22.79 19.94
CA ASP A 461 97.60 -23.25 20.45
C ASP A 461 98.81 -22.40 20.01
N GLY A 462 98.59 -21.11 19.71
CA GLY A 462 99.61 -20.13 19.35
C GLY A 462 100.36 -20.41 18.04
N THR A 463 99.99 -21.46 17.30
CA THR A 463 100.76 -21.95 16.14
C THR A 463 99.91 -22.38 14.94
N THR A 464 98.61 -22.57 15.15
CA THR A 464 97.68 -23.02 14.10
C THR A 464 96.57 -21.99 13.92
N LEU A 465 96.30 -21.62 12.67
CA LEU A 465 95.23 -20.72 12.30
C LEU A 465 94.06 -21.55 11.76
N VAL A 466 92.88 -21.36 12.34
CA VAL A 466 91.66 -22.12 12.02
C VAL A 466 90.59 -21.17 11.51
N HIS A 467 89.94 -21.53 10.42
CA HIS A 467 88.85 -20.73 9.85
C HIS A 467 87.66 -20.65 10.81
N ARG A 468 86.96 -19.50 10.85
CA ARG A 468 85.84 -19.25 11.78
C ARG A 468 84.78 -20.37 11.76
N ASP A 469 84.36 -20.82 10.58
CA ASP A 469 83.31 -21.84 10.45
C ASP A 469 83.72 -23.21 11.03
N ALA A 470 85.02 -23.52 11.02
CA ALA A 470 85.56 -24.74 11.64
C ALA A 470 85.66 -24.61 13.17
N VAL A 471 85.82 -23.39 13.69
CA VAL A 471 85.81 -23.09 15.13
C VAL A 471 84.38 -23.15 15.68
N ASP A 472 83.39 -22.61 14.97
CA ASP A 472 81.99 -22.62 15.40
C ASP A 472 81.41 -24.05 15.40
N LYS A 473 81.77 -24.89 14.41
CA LYS A 473 81.47 -26.34 14.41
C LYS A 473 82.08 -27.14 15.57
N ARG A 474 83.16 -26.64 16.21
CA ARG A 474 83.81 -27.29 17.37
C ARG A 474 83.21 -26.83 18.72
N LYS A 475 82.35 -25.80 18.72
CA LYS A 475 81.70 -25.23 19.91
C LYS A 475 80.24 -25.66 20.09
N GLU A 476 79.56 -26.06 19.01
CA GLU A 476 78.35 -26.90 19.07
C GLU A 476 78.70 -28.34 19.48
#